data_AF-A0A538LBV8-F1
#
_entry.id   AF-A0A538LBV8-F1
#
_cell.length_a   1.000
_cell.length_b   1.000
_cell.length_c   1.000
_cell.angle_alpha   90.00
_cell.angle_beta   90.00
_cell.angle_gamma   90.00
#
_symmetry.space_group_name_H-M   'P 1'
#
loop_
_entity.id
_entity.type
_entity.pdbx_description
1 polymer ?
#
loop_
_entity_poly.entity_id
_entity_poly.type
_entity_poly.pdbx_seq_one_letter_code
_entity_poly.pdbx_strand_id
1 'polypeptide(L)' 'MTEPVQVLTISRTATAFTAVCEICIGIDTAVGLSASTFAGRLDPDLDRGVFLCRRGHQVGVVRADPPAAAAAAAETAAA' A
#
# COMPACT_ATOMS: atom_id res chain seq x y z
N MET A 1 4.88 -20.32 -4.38
CA MET A 1 5.24 -18.95 -3.95
C MET A 1 4.01 -18.40 -3.24
N THR A 2 4.16 -17.93 -2.00
CA THR A 2 3.03 -17.40 -1.21
C THR A 2 2.62 -16.05 -1.79
N GLU A 3 1.35 -15.91 -2.13
CA GLU A 3 0.77 -14.64 -2.58
C GLU A 3 0.76 -13.59 -1.45
N PRO A 4 0.99 -12.30 -1.76
CA PRO A 4 0.96 -11.26 -0.73
C PRO A 4 -0.46 -11.09 -0.20
N VAL A 5 -0.61 -11.17 1.12
CA VAL A 5 -1.91 -11.07 1.81
C VAL A 5 -2.51 -9.66 1.71
N GLN A 6 -1.66 -8.64 1.52
CA GLN A 6 -2.06 -7.24 1.33
C GLN A 6 -1.58 -6.77 -0.06
N VAL A 7 -2.45 -6.09 -0.81
CA VAL A 7 -2.11 -5.46 -2.09
C VAL A 7 -2.46 -3.98 -2.07
N LEU A 8 -1.47 -3.12 -2.31
CA LEU A 8 -1.60 -1.68 -2.45
C LEU A 8 -1.69 -1.30 -3.93
N THR A 9 -2.69 -0.51 -4.29
CA THR A 9 -2.80 0.08 -5.63
C THR A 9 -2.22 1.50 -5.62
N ILE A 10 -1.32 1.79 -6.56
CA ILE A 10 -0.76 3.12 -6.78
C ILE A 10 -1.09 3.62 -8.20
N SER A 11 -1.08 4.94 -8.39
CA SER A 11 -1.25 5.54 -9.71
C SER A 11 -0.24 4.99 -10.72
N ARG A 12 -0.63 4.90 -12.00
CA ARG A 12 0.29 4.53 -13.09
C ARG A 12 1.55 5.39 -13.17
N THR A 13 1.46 6.66 -12.77
CA THR A 13 2.59 7.59 -12.78
C THR A 13 3.38 7.62 -11.48
N ALA A 14 2.95 6.89 -10.45
CA ALA A 14 3.62 6.88 -9.16
C ALA A 14 4.91 6.03 -9.20
N THR A 15 6.02 6.66 -8.84
CA THR A 15 7.34 6.03 -8.68
C THR A 15 7.71 5.78 -7.22
N ALA A 16 6.96 6.36 -6.28
CA ALA A 16 7.12 6.21 -4.85
C ALA A 16 5.76 6.12 -4.16
N PHE A 17 5.75 5.46 -3.00
CA PHE A 17 4.55 5.28 -2.18
C PHE A 17 4.90 5.21 -0.70
N THR A 18 3.91 5.48 0.14
CA THR A 18 3.92 5.20 1.58
C THR A 18 2.75 4.29 1.88
N ALA A 19 2.97 3.25 2.68
CA ALA A 19 1.96 2.25 3.00
C ALA A 19 1.98 1.92 4.50
N VAL A 20 0.80 1.60 5.03
CA VAL A 20 0.66 0.99 6.35
C VAL A 20 0.44 -0.50 6.16
N CYS A 21 1.18 -1.32 6.90
CA CYS A 21 1.01 -2.78 6.82
C CYS A 21 -0.24 -3.23 7.59
N GLU A 22 -1.23 -3.75 6.88
CA GLU A 22 -2.51 -4.20 7.45
C GLU A 22 -2.34 -5.43 8.34
N ILE A 23 -1.37 -6.29 8.02
CA ILE A 23 -1.01 -7.42 8.89
C ILE A 23 -0.49 -6.90 10.24
N CYS A 24 0.34 -5.84 10.23
CA CYS A 24 0.75 -5.19 11.47
C CYS A 24 -0.45 -4.60 12.20
N ILE A 25 -1.37 -3.91 11.51
CA ILE A 25 -2.61 -3.39 12.13
C ILE A 25 -3.38 -4.53 12.84
N GLY A 26 -3.59 -5.66 12.17
CA GLY A 26 -4.33 -6.79 12.74
C GLY A 26 -3.66 -7.40 13.98
N ILE A 27 -2.33 -7.47 14.00
CA ILE A 27 -1.57 -7.93 15.17
C ILE A 27 -1.59 -6.87 16.28
N ASP A 28 -1.35 -5.61 15.92
CA ASP A 28 -1.08 -4.51 16.86
C ASP A 28 -2.36 -3.99 17.53
N THR A 29 -3.52 -4.05 16.85
CA THR A 29 -4.84 -3.77 17.47
C THR A 29 -5.19 -4.75 18.59
N ALA A 30 -4.64 -5.96 18.57
CA ALA A 30 -4.78 -6.92 19.66
C ALA A 30 -3.91 -6.62 20.88
N VAL A 31 -2.85 -5.78 20.74
CA VAL A 31 -1.84 -5.53 21.78
C VAL A 31 -1.58 -4.05 22.10
N GLY A 32 -2.32 -3.13 21.47
CA GLY A 32 -2.21 -1.68 21.71
C GLY A 32 -0.96 -1.02 21.11
N LEU A 33 -0.39 -1.58 20.04
CA LEU A 33 0.78 -1.03 19.36
C LEU A 33 0.40 -0.24 18.09
N SER A 34 1.34 0.55 17.56
CA SER A 34 1.18 1.25 16.29
C SER A 34 1.62 0.38 15.12
N ALA A 35 0.76 0.29 14.11
CA ALA A 35 1.08 -0.42 12.87
C ALA A 35 2.34 0.12 12.18
N SER A 36 3.06 -0.77 11.50
CA SER A 36 4.26 -0.37 10.76
C SER A 36 3.90 0.38 9.48
N THR A 37 4.24 1.67 9.44
CA THR A 37 4.27 2.48 8.21
C THR A 37 5.65 2.40 7.55
N PHE A 38 5.69 2.30 6.22
CA PHE A 38 6.93 2.28 5.46
C PHE A 38 6.76 2.97 4.10
N ALA A 39 7.89 3.39 3.51
CA ALA A 39 7.95 3.97 2.18
C ALA A 39 8.69 3.03 1.22
N GLY A 40 8.28 3.04 -0.05
CA GLY A 40 8.90 2.23 -1.10
C GLY A 40 8.94 2.95 -2.44
N ARG A 41 9.75 2.42 -3.34
CA ARG A 41 9.81 2.83 -4.75
C ARG A 41 9.52 1.64 -5.63
N LEU A 42 8.63 1.84 -6.59
CA LEU A 42 8.40 0.88 -7.67
C LEU A 42 9.02 1.45 -8.94
N ASP A 43 9.88 0.66 -9.56
CA ASP A 43 10.54 1.04 -10.80
C ASP A 43 9.51 1.48 -11.86
N PRO A 44 9.76 2.57 -12.63
CA PRO A 44 8.83 3.04 -13.65
C PRO A 44 8.49 1.99 -14.72
N ASP A 45 9.34 1.00 -14.96
CA ASP A 45 9.08 -0.05 -15.96
C ASP A 45 8.34 -1.28 -15.40
N LEU A 46 8.01 -1.29 -14.09
CA LEU A 46 7.30 -2.38 -13.43
C LEU A 46 5.85 -2.03 -13.10
N ASP A 47 4.91 -2.90 -13.50
CA ASP A 47 3.49 -2.79 -13.13
C ASP A 47 3.20 -3.31 -11.72
N ARG A 48 4.09 -4.15 -11.18
CA ARG A 48 3.91 -4.78 -9.86
C ARG A 48 5.22 -5.06 -9.15
N GLY A 49 5.18 -5.10 -7.83
CA GLY A 49 6.30 -5.49 -6.97
C GLY A 49 5.83 -6.08 -5.64
N VAL A 50 6.75 -6.75 -4.94
CA VAL A 50 6.53 -7.23 -3.58
C VAL A 50 7.53 -6.54 -2.67
N PHE A 51 7.03 -5.93 -1.60
CA PHE A 51 7.81 -5.21 -0.61
C PHE A 51 7.63 -5.83 0.76
N LEU A 52 8.63 -5.67 1.61
CA LEU A 52 8.58 -6.09 3.01
C LEU A 52 8.38 -4.87 3.89
N CYS A 53 7.41 -4.94 4.80
CA CYS A 53 7.33 -3.95 5.88
C CYS A 53 8.51 -4.15 6.85
N ARG A 54 8.68 -3.23 7.81
CA ARG A 54 9.80 -3.29 8.78
C ARG A 54 9.80 -4.55 9.66
N ARG A 55 8.67 -5.26 9.75
CA ARG A 55 8.51 -6.52 10.49
C ARG A 55 8.59 -7.76 9.58
N GLY A 56 8.84 -7.59 8.29
CA GLY A 56 9.04 -8.69 7.33
C GLY A 56 7.76 -9.21 6.66
N HIS A 57 6.60 -8.54 6.83
CA HIS A 57 5.37 -8.94 6.14
C HIS A 57 5.40 -8.51 4.67
N GLN A 58 4.90 -9.38 3.79
CA GLN A 58 4.81 -9.10 2.35
C GLN A 58 3.62 -8.19 2.03
N VAL A 59 3.90 -7.14 1.25
CA VAL A 59 2.91 -6.23 0.69
C VAL A 59 3.12 -6.19 -0.83
N GLY A 60 2.12 -6.63 -1.57
CA GLY A 60 2.07 -6.47 -3.02
C GLY A 60 1.78 -5.01 -3.35
N VAL A 61 2.41 -4.48 -4.38
CA VAL A 61 2.11 -3.15 -4.93
C VAL A 61 1.82 -3.33 -6.40
N VAL A 62 0.71 -2.77 -6.86
CA VAL A 62 0.28 -2.82 -8.26
C VAL A 62 -0.02 -1.41 -8.77
N ARG A 63 0.32 -1.15 -10.01
CA ARG A 63 -0.14 0.04 -10.73
C ARG A 63 -1.48 -0.25 -11.36
N ALA A 64 -2.47 0.57 -11.05
CA ALA A 64 -3.74 0.59 -11.76
C ALA A 64 -4.30 2.00 -11.79
N ASP A 65 -5.21 2.26 -12.73
CA ASP A 65 -6.06 3.43 -12.62
C ASP A 65 -6.90 3.30 -11.34
N PRO A 66 -7.04 4.37 -10.54
CA PRO A 66 -7.96 4.32 -9.41
C PRO A 66 -9.34 3.92 -9.94
N PRO A 67 -10.06 3.02 -9.24
CA PRO A 67 -11.46 2.80 -9.59
C PRO A 67 -12.16 4.16 -9.54
N ALA A 68 -13.06 4.44 -10.49
CA ALA A 68 -13.73 5.74 -10.62
C ALA A 68 -14.33 6.27 -9.29
N ALA A 69 -14.62 5.40 -8.33
CA ALA A 69 -15.07 5.73 -6.98
C ALA A 69 -14.04 6.47 -6.10
N ALA A 70 -12.73 6.27 -6.28
CA ALA A 70 -11.70 6.94 -5.48
C ALA A 70 -11.43 8.39 -5.94
N ALA A 71 -11.75 8.73 -7.20
CA ALA A 71 -11.67 10.10 -7.69
C ALA A 71 -12.65 11.05 -6.97
N ALA A 72 -13.81 10.53 -6.53
CA ALA A 72 -14.82 11.32 -5.83
C ALA A 72 -14.45 11.72 -4.40
N ALA A 73 -13.52 11.01 -3.74
CA ALA A 73 -13.11 11.31 -2.37
C ALA A 73 -12.00 12.37 -2.27
N ALA A 74 -11.21 12.56 -3.34
CA ALA A 74 -10.18 13.59 -3.38
C ALA A 74 -10.78 15.00 -3.57
N GLU A 75 -11.93 15.11 -4.24
CA GLU A 75 -12.63 16.38 -4.44
C GLU A 75 -13.35 16.89 -3.18
N THR A 76 -13.68 16.04 -2.21
CA THR A 76 -14.35 16.45 -0.97
C THR A 76 -13.41 16.96 0.13
N ALA A 77 -12.09 16.87 -0.06
CA ALA A 77 -11.10 17.41 0.89
C ALA A 77 -10.63 18.83 0.55
N ALA A 78 -11.10 19.40 -0.58
CA ALA A 78 -10.74 20.73 -1.06
C ALA A 78 -11.93 21.73 -1.08
N ALA A 79 -13.06 21.37 -0.47
CA ALA A 79 -14.25 22.22 -0.35
C ALA A 79 -14.42 22.75 1.08
#